data_AF-A0A537W367-F1
#
_entry.id   AF-A0A537W367-F1
#
_cell.length_a   1.000
_cell.length_b   1.000
_cell.length_c   1.000
_cell.angle_alpha   90.00
_cell.angle_beta   90.00
_cell.angle_gamma   90.00
#
_symmetry.space_group_name_H-M   'P 1'
#
loop_
_entity.id
_entity.type
_entity.pdbx_description
1 polymer ?
#
loop_
_entity_poly.entity_id
_entity_poly.type
_entity_poly.pdbx_seq_one_letter_code
_entity_poly.pdbx_strand_id
1 'polypeptide(L)'
;PLLGMAQRPRSTPQLQAASAAGQVRLQLAWEAAFRAHGLRVAQVLLSAGDLAERATYLNVRNALNALLKLGAVPVVNENDATATDEITFGDNDALAAQVAVLLGARLLVLLTEVEGVYSASAELLTSGDAVDDASLGPGSALGRGGMTSKVTAARLAAAAGIPTVIASGRGPGVVRSIAAGEARGTAFAASSKQASAFKLWLRHAKPAAGRLVLDDGAREAILTGGRSLLAVGVAECEGAFEEGDAVELVAADGTGLGKGIAGASAAELRGRPRGVEAVHRDRLVLY
;
A
#
# COMPACT_ATOMS: atom_id res chain seq x y z
N PRO A 1 24.91 14.11 -16.09
CA PRO A 1 24.52 13.31 -14.90
C PRO A 1 25.15 13.87 -13.61
N LEU A 2 24.37 14.04 -12.52
CA LEU A 2 24.80 14.79 -11.31
C LEU A 2 26.02 14.17 -10.61
N LEU A 3 26.16 12.85 -10.65
CA LEU A 3 27.25 12.10 -10.04
C LEU A 3 28.21 11.47 -11.07
N GLY A 4 28.23 11.99 -12.31
CA GLY A 4 29.10 11.45 -13.37
C GLY A 4 28.75 10.04 -13.88
N MET A 5 27.66 9.44 -13.38
CA MET A 5 27.22 8.11 -13.83
C MET A 5 26.59 8.16 -15.23
N ALA A 6 27.20 7.47 -16.20
CA ALA A 6 26.73 7.42 -17.58
C ALA A 6 25.61 6.38 -17.82
N GLN A 7 25.51 5.37 -16.96
CA GLN A 7 24.51 4.31 -17.02
C GLN A 7 23.83 4.14 -15.66
N ARG A 8 22.65 3.52 -15.64
CA ARG A 8 21.96 3.18 -14.39
C ARG A 8 22.85 2.24 -13.55
N PRO A 9 23.20 2.61 -12.31
CA PRO A 9 24.02 1.75 -11.47
C PRO A 9 23.28 0.46 -11.09
N ARG A 10 24.05 -0.58 -10.76
CA ARG A 10 23.52 -1.91 -10.39
C ARG A 10 23.62 -2.22 -8.90
N SER A 11 24.58 -1.62 -8.20
CA SER A 11 24.75 -1.85 -6.77
C SER A 11 23.80 -0.99 -5.94
N THR A 12 23.28 -1.54 -4.84
CA THR A 12 22.37 -0.83 -3.93
C THR A 12 22.97 0.49 -3.44
N PRO A 13 24.24 0.58 -2.97
CA PRO A 13 24.80 1.85 -2.50
C PRO A 13 24.86 2.93 -3.59
N GLN A 14 25.14 2.55 -4.84
CA GLN A 14 25.17 3.50 -5.95
C GLN A 14 23.77 3.93 -6.38
N LEU A 15 22.77 3.04 -6.29
CA LEU A 15 21.36 3.38 -6.52
C LEU A 15 20.85 4.35 -5.45
N GLN A 16 21.19 4.11 -4.18
CA GLN A 16 20.87 5.00 -3.05
C GLN A 16 21.51 6.38 -3.24
N ALA A 17 22.80 6.43 -3.60
CA ALA A 17 23.49 7.67 -3.90
C ALA A 17 22.85 8.43 -5.08
N ALA A 18 22.49 7.72 -6.15
CA ALA A 18 21.80 8.30 -7.30
C ALA A 18 20.40 8.82 -6.93
N SER A 19 19.64 8.12 -6.09
CA SER A 19 18.33 8.56 -5.61
C SER A 19 18.45 9.79 -4.71
N ALA A 20 19.36 9.80 -3.74
CA ALA A 20 19.62 10.97 -2.89
C ALA A 20 19.97 12.22 -3.70
N ALA A 21 20.86 12.08 -4.68
CA ALA A 21 21.23 13.14 -5.61
C ALA A 21 20.05 13.60 -6.51
N GLY A 22 19.28 12.64 -7.03
CA GLY A 22 18.12 12.90 -7.90
C GLY A 22 16.97 13.58 -7.17
N GLN A 23 16.75 13.22 -5.91
CA GLN A 23 15.65 13.70 -5.08
C GLN A 23 15.70 15.23 -4.90
N VAL A 24 16.89 15.81 -4.72
CA VAL A 24 17.06 17.27 -4.64
C VAL A 24 16.57 17.95 -5.92
N ARG A 25 16.92 17.42 -7.09
CA ARG A 25 16.49 17.97 -8.39
C ARG A 25 14.99 17.80 -8.61
N LEU A 26 14.44 16.66 -8.24
CA LEU A 26 13.00 16.40 -8.32
C LEU A 26 12.23 17.42 -7.49
N GLN A 27 12.69 17.68 -6.27
CA GLN A 27 12.04 18.64 -5.37
C GLN A 27 12.11 20.07 -5.93
N LEU A 28 13.27 20.48 -6.46
CA LEU A 28 13.42 21.80 -7.08
C LEU A 28 12.51 21.97 -8.31
N ALA A 29 12.34 20.91 -9.12
CA ALA A 29 11.45 20.94 -10.28
C ALA A 29 9.98 21.13 -9.86
N TRP A 30 9.53 20.38 -8.84
CA TRP A 30 8.19 20.56 -8.28
C TRP A 30 7.98 21.93 -7.65
N GLU A 31 8.95 22.41 -6.87
CA GLU A 31 8.89 23.74 -6.27
C GLU A 31 8.77 24.82 -7.35
N ALA A 32 9.58 24.76 -8.41
CA ALA A 32 9.52 25.72 -9.51
C ALA A 32 8.17 25.69 -10.23
N ALA A 33 7.64 24.50 -10.51
CA ALA A 33 6.34 24.33 -11.18
C ALA A 33 5.19 24.92 -10.35
N PHE A 34 5.14 24.64 -9.04
CA PHE A 34 4.08 25.14 -8.16
C PHE A 34 4.23 26.62 -7.79
N ARG A 35 5.47 27.11 -7.69
CA ARG A 35 5.76 28.52 -7.40
C ARG A 35 5.14 29.46 -8.45
N ALA A 36 5.13 29.05 -9.72
CA ALA A 36 4.47 29.80 -10.80
C ALA A 36 2.96 30.03 -10.57
N HIS A 37 2.35 29.21 -9.71
CA HIS A 37 0.94 29.29 -9.32
C HIS A 37 0.73 29.81 -7.89
N GLY A 38 1.78 30.36 -7.24
CA GLY A 38 1.70 30.87 -5.87
C GLY A 38 1.54 29.80 -4.79
N LEU A 39 1.78 28.52 -5.13
CA LEU A 39 1.64 27.39 -4.22
C LEU A 39 2.99 27.01 -3.61
N ARG A 40 2.96 26.67 -2.32
CA ARG A 40 4.13 26.17 -1.58
C ARG A 40 4.17 24.66 -1.65
N VAL A 41 5.36 24.08 -1.77
CA VAL A 41 5.57 22.64 -1.79
C VAL A 41 6.32 22.24 -0.53
N ALA A 42 6.00 21.08 0.03
CA ALA A 42 6.73 20.49 1.15
C ALA A 42 7.16 19.07 0.78
N GLN A 43 8.45 18.79 0.92
CA GLN A 43 8.99 17.45 0.70
C GLN A 43 8.63 16.52 1.85
N VAL A 44 8.20 15.31 1.53
CA VAL A 44 8.02 14.22 2.49
C VAL A 44 8.64 12.96 1.91
N LEU A 45 9.56 12.34 2.65
CA LEU A 45 10.16 11.06 2.28
C LEU A 45 9.68 9.99 3.26
N LEU A 46 9.18 8.87 2.74
CA LEU A 46 8.63 7.78 3.54
C LEU A 46 9.29 6.45 3.17
N SER A 47 9.54 5.61 4.16
CA SER A 47 9.91 4.20 3.99
C SER A 47 8.74 3.29 4.30
N ALA A 48 8.79 2.02 3.90
CA ALA A 48 7.77 1.05 4.28
C ALA A 48 7.67 0.91 5.81
N GLY A 49 8.79 1.04 6.52
CA GLY A 49 8.83 1.04 7.99
C GLY A 49 8.01 2.19 8.61
N ASP A 50 7.99 3.37 8.00
CA ASP A 50 7.23 4.52 8.50
C ASP A 50 5.72 4.29 8.46
N LEU A 51 5.25 3.45 7.54
CA LEU A 51 3.84 3.10 7.39
C LEU A 51 3.49 1.75 8.05
N ALA A 52 4.48 0.90 8.33
CA ALA A 52 4.31 -0.37 8.99
C ALA A 52 3.95 -0.22 10.48
N GLU A 53 4.53 0.76 11.17
CA GLU A 53 4.31 0.98 12.60
C GLU A 53 3.24 2.02 12.91
N ARG A 54 2.28 1.66 13.77
CA ARG A 54 1.06 2.46 14.00
C ARG A 54 1.37 3.87 14.51
N ALA A 55 2.32 4.00 15.43
CA ALA A 55 2.69 5.29 15.99
C ALA A 55 3.28 6.21 14.91
N THR A 56 4.22 5.70 14.12
CA THR A 56 4.85 6.43 13.01
C THR A 56 3.83 6.77 11.93
N TYR A 57 2.95 5.82 11.57
CA TYR A 57 1.84 6.02 10.65
C TYR A 57 0.96 7.22 11.07
N LEU A 58 0.57 7.31 12.34
CA LEU A 58 -0.21 8.45 12.85
C LEU A 58 0.57 9.77 12.82
N ASN A 59 1.87 9.74 13.09
CA ASN A 59 2.73 10.92 12.98
C ASN A 59 2.81 11.43 11.54
N VAL A 60 3.00 10.53 10.56
CA VAL A 60 2.99 10.89 9.12
C VAL A 60 1.64 11.50 8.75
N ARG A 61 0.52 10.90 9.19
CA ARG A 61 -0.83 11.45 8.97
C ARG A 61 -0.95 12.89 9.48
N ASN A 62 -0.49 13.13 10.71
CA ASN A 62 -0.60 14.44 11.35
C ASN A 62 0.24 15.49 10.61
N ALA A 63 1.47 15.14 10.23
CA ALA A 63 2.35 16.01 9.47
C ALA A 63 1.76 16.39 8.11
N LEU A 64 1.30 15.41 7.32
CA LEU A 64 0.67 15.66 6.03
C LEU A 64 -0.61 16.52 6.16
N ASN A 65 -1.45 16.25 7.16
CA ASN A 65 -2.64 17.08 7.42
C ASN A 65 -2.29 18.50 7.83
N ALA A 66 -1.22 18.69 8.62
CA ALA A 66 -0.75 20.03 8.99
C ALA A 66 -0.26 20.80 7.75
N LEU A 67 0.50 20.16 6.85
CA LEU A 67 0.95 20.76 5.60
C LEU A 67 -0.23 21.22 4.73
N LEU A 68 -1.22 20.34 4.54
CA LEU A 68 -2.44 20.66 3.77
C LEU A 68 -3.23 21.83 4.41
N LYS A 69 -3.36 21.85 5.75
CA LYS A 69 -4.00 22.96 6.49
C LYS A 69 -3.28 24.29 6.33
N LEU A 70 -1.95 24.26 6.20
CA LEU A 70 -1.12 25.43 5.94
C LEU A 70 -1.12 25.87 4.46
N GLY A 71 -1.87 25.18 3.59
CA GLY A 71 -1.96 25.46 2.17
C GLY A 71 -0.74 25.02 1.36
N ALA A 72 0.11 24.17 1.92
CA ALA A 72 1.22 23.57 1.19
C ALA A 72 0.77 22.29 0.46
N VAL A 73 1.38 22.02 -0.68
CA VAL A 73 1.23 20.78 -1.45
C VAL A 73 2.34 19.80 -1.02
N PRO A 74 2.02 18.69 -0.34
CA PRO A 74 3.01 17.67 -0.04
C PRO A 74 3.45 16.96 -1.33
N VAL A 75 4.76 16.88 -1.55
CA VAL A 75 5.37 16.01 -2.57
C VAL A 75 6.01 14.86 -1.84
N VAL A 76 5.34 13.70 -1.92
CA VAL A 76 5.72 12.47 -1.23
C VAL A 76 6.52 11.58 -2.17
N ASN A 77 7.63 11.02 -1.70
CA ASN A 77 8.38 9.99 -2.42
C ASN A 77 8.91 8.93 -1.44
N GLU A 78 9.31 7.78 -1.96
CA GLU A 78 10.02 6.77 -1.16
C GLU A 78 11.40 7.30 -0.72
N ASN A 79 11.79 6.98 0.52
CA ASN A 79 13.12 7.31 1.05
C ASN A 79 14.16 6.27 0.62
N ASP A 80 14.40 6.15 -0.68
CA ASP A 80 15.33 5.17 -1.26
C ASP A 80 16.75 5.29 -0.69
N ALA A 81 17.17 6.49 -0.30
CA ALA A 81 18.54 6.76 0.17
C ALA A 81 18.90 5.95 1.43
N THR A 82 17.91 5.57 2.22
CA THR A 82 18.08 4.80 3.46
C THR A 82 17.27 3.50 3.46
N ALA A 83 16.58 3.19 2.37
CA ALA A 83 15.81 1.96 2.27
C ALA A 83 16.74 0.76 2.08
N THR A 84 16.50 -0.30 2.85
CA THR A 84 17.12 -1.62 2.65
C THR A 84 16.26 -2.45 1.71
N ASP A 85 16.86 -3.38 0.97
CA ASP A 85 16.16 -4.16 -0.08
C ASP A 85 14.94 -4.96 0.47
N GLU A 86 14.90 -5.25 1.78
CA GLU A 86 13.83 -5.97 2.47
C GLU A 86 12.64 -5.08 2.91
N ILE A 87 12.81 -3.75 2.98
CA ILE A 87 11.84 -2.79 3.54
C ILE A 87 11.60 -1.64 2.54
N THR A 88 11.39 -2.00 1.28
CA THR A 88 10.95 -1.05 0.23
C THR A 88 9.48 -1.27 -0.12
N PHE A 89 8.79 -0.23 -0.56
CA PHE A 89 7.43 -0.36 -1.12
C PHE A 89 7.45 -1.17 -2.43
N GLY A 90 8.61 -1.26 -3.08
CA GLY A 90 8.80 -1.92 -4.36
C GLY A 90 8.34 -1.07 -5.55
N ASP A 91 7.34 -0.19 -5.35
CA ASP A 91 6.82 0.77 -6.34
C ASP A 91 6.05 1.93 -5.67
N ASN A 92 6.11 3.13 -6.26
CA ASN A 92 5.38 4.32 -5.79
C ASN A 92 3.86 4.20 -5.93
N ASP A 93 3.35 3.27 -6.73
CA ASP A 93 1.92 2.96 -6.81
C ASP A 93 1.36 2.49 -5.45
N ALA A 94 2.11 1.63 -4.75
CA ALA A 94 1.73 1.16 -3.41
C ALA A 94 1.81 2.30 -2.38
N LEU A 95 2.86 3.11 -2.43
CA LEU A 95 3.01 4.29 -1.58
C LEU A 95 1.85 5.28 -1.77
N ALA A 96 1.48 5.58 -3.02
CA ALA A 96 0.37 6.47 -3.34
C ALA A 96 -0.96 5.97 -2.78
N ALA A 97 -1.24 4.67 -2.90
CA ALA A 97 -2.43 4.06 -2.33
C ALA A 97 -2.45 4.15 -0.79
N GLN A 98 -1.32 3.86 -0.14
CA GLN A 98 -1.22 3.97 1.32
C GLN A 98 -1.38 5.41 1.82
N VAL A 99 -0.78 6.39 1.13
CA VAL A 99 -0.93 7.81 1.46
C VAL A 99 -2.38 8.27 1.25
N ALA A 100 -3.05 7.80 0.20
CA ALA A 100 -4.47 8.09 -0.02
C ALA A 100 -5.33 7.55 1.14
N VAL A 101 -5.12 6.31 1.56
CA VAL A 101 -5.80 5.71 2.71
C VAL A 101 -5.49 6.45 4.01
N LEU A 102 -4.21 6.77 4.24
CA LEU A 102 -3.73 7.50 5.42
C LEU A 102 -4.43 8.85 5.59
N LEU A 103 -4.63 9.57 4.49
CA LEU A 103 -5.27 10.88 4.48
C LEU A 103 -6.80 10.81 4.40
N GLY A 104 -7.37 9.65 4.10
CA GLY A 104 -8.79 9.55 3.75
C GLY A 104 -9.10 10.37 2.50
N ALA A 105 -8.29 10.21 1.45
CA ALA A 105 -8.43 10.97 0.21
C ALA A 105 -9.80 10.75 -0.43
N ARG A 106 -10.31 11.78 -1.11
CA ARG A 106 -11.60 11.70 -1.84
C ARG A 106 -11.49 10.99 -3.19
N LEU A 107 -10.27 10.91 -3.72
CA LEU A 107 -9.96 10.36 -5.03
C LEU A 107 -8.46 10.05 -5.06
N LEU A 108 -8.09 8.90 -5.61
CA LEU A 108 -6.72 8.59 -6.02
C LEU A 108 -6.66 8.57 -7.55
N VAL A 109 -5.64 9.22 -8.13
CA VAL A 109 -5.40 9.20 -9.58
C VAL A 109 -3.99 8.66 -9.82
N LEU A 110 -3.89 7.54 -10.52
CA LEU A 110 -2.65 6.92 -10.94
C LEU A 110 -2.41 7.26 -12.42
N LEU A 111 -1.48 8.16 -12.68
CA LEU A 111 -1.15 8.60 -14.03
C LEU A 111 -0.12 7.66 -14.66
N THR A 112 -0.38 7.21 -15.89
CA THR A 112 0.48 6.28 -16.64
C THR A 112 0.72 6.78 -18.07
N GLU A 113 1.54 6.09 -18.86
CA GLU A 113 1.81 6.47 -20.25
C GLU A 113 0.67 6.08 -21.20
N VAL A 114 -0.07 5.01 -20.87
CA VAL A 114 -1.22 4.48 -21.61
C VAL A 114 -2.54 5.04 -21.09
N GLU A 115 -3.63 4.83 -21.83
CA GLU A 115 -4.95 5.39 -21.55
C GLU A 115 -5.58 4.86 -20.27
N GLY A 116 -5.26 3.61 -19.88
CA GLY A 116 -5.78 2.92 -18.71
C GLY A 116 -5.37 1.44 -18.74
N VAL A 117 -6.21 0.58 -18.17
CA VAL A 117 -6.04 -0.88 -18.20
C VAL A 117 -6.68 -1.44 -19.46
N TYR A 118 -5.97 -2.32 -20.15
CA TYR A 118 -6.46 -2.98 -21.36
C TYR A 118 -6.81 -4.44 -21.08
N SER A 119 -7.84 -4.95 -21.77
CA SER A 119 -8.15 -6.38 -21.81
C SER A 119 -7.10 -7.16 -22.62
N ALA A 120 -7.16 -8.49 -22.56
CA ALA A 120 -6.37 -9.36 -23.44
C ALA A 120 -6.68 -9.14 -24.95
N SER A 121 -7.86 -8.61 -25.28
CA SER A 121 -8.27 -8.22 -26.64
C SER A 121 -7.82 -6.80 -27.05
N ALA A 122 -6.98 -6.15 -26.24
CA ALA A 122 -6.50 -4.77 -26.45
C ALA A 122 -7.62 -3.71 -26.48
N GLU A 123 -8.68 -3.94 -25.70
CA GLU A 123 -9.76 -2.97 -25.48
C GLU A 123 -9.57 -2.25 -24.15
N LEU A 124 -9.77 -0.93 -24.13
CA LEU A 124 -9.67 -0.14 -22.91
C LEU A 124 -10.82 -0.52 -21.96
N LEU A 125 -10.48 -1.00 -20.77
CA LEU A 125 -11.42 -1.29 -19.71
C LEU A 125 -11.79 0.00 -18.99
N THR A 126 -13.08 0.34 -18.97
CA THR A 126 -13.57 1.55 -18.28
C THR A 126 -13.84 1.29 -16.79
N SER A 127 -14.04 0.03 -16.40
CA SER A 127 -14.29 -0.38 -15.01
C SER A 127 -13.21 -1.34 -14.51
N GLY A 128 -12.75 -1.10 -13.28
CA GLY A 128 -11.84 -1.97 -12.55
C GLY A 128 -12.40 -3.37 -12.26
N ASP A 129 -13.73 -3.51 -12.24
CA ASP A 129 -14.40 -4.81 -12.04
C ASP A 129 -14.21 -5.75 -13.23
N ALA A 130 -13.94 -5.20 -14.42
CA ALA A 130 -13.69 -5.96 -15.64
C ALA A 130 -12.21 -6.38 -15.81
N VAL A 131 -11.34 -5.99 -14.87
CA VAL A 131 -9.92 -6.30 -14.94
C VAL A 131 -9.68 -7.73 -14.46
N ASP A 132 -9.28 -8.60 -15.39
CA ASP A 132 -8.84 -9.96 -15.10
C ASP A 132 -7.34 -9.98 -14.78
N ASP A 133 -6.98 -10.46 -13.58
CA ASP A 133 -5.59 -10.52 -13.11
C ASP A 133 -4.70 -11.42 -13.99
N ALA A 134 -5.28 -12.44 -14.62
CA ALA A 134 -4.55 -13.33 -15.52
C ALA A 134 -4.07 -12.61 -16.80
N SER A 135 -4.69 -11.48 -17.15
CA SER A 135 -4.42 -10.74 -18.39
C SER A 135 -3.37 -9.63 -18.26
N LEU A 136 -2.93 -9.29 -17.04
CA LEU A 136 -2.09 -8.10 -16.77
C LEU A 136 -0.62 -8.24 -17.21
N GLY A 137 -0.17 -9.44 -17.60
CA GLY A 137 1.15 -9.72 -18.16
C GLY A 137 2.35 -9.47 -17.22
N PRO A 138 3.52 -10.10 -17.46
CA PRO A 138 4.74 -9.74 -16.75
C PRO A 138 5.23 -8.37 -17.23
N GLY A 139 5.44 -7.45 -16.29
CA GLY A 139 5.76 -6.03 -16.56
C GLY A 139 6.90 -5.80 -17.56
N SER A 140 6.77 -4.75 -18.37
CA SER A 140 7.79 -4.38 -19.36
C SER A 140 9.12 -4.02 -18.68
N ALA A 141 10.23 -4.50 -19.24
CA ALA A 141 11.57 -4.47 -18.65
C ALA A 141 12.19 -3.07 -18.42
N LEU A 142 11.44 -1.98 -18.61
CA LEU A 142 11.91 -0.60 -18.44
C LEU A 142 11.23 0.16 -17.28
N GLY A 143 10.24 -0.42 -16.60
CA GLY A 143 9.64 0.16 -15.40
C GLY A 143 9.61 -0.87 -14.27
N ARG A 144 10.17 -0.55 -13.10
CA ARG A 144 10.03 -1.35 -11.87
C ARG A 144 8.57 -1.35 -11.32
N GLY A 145 7.60 -0.87 -12.08
CA GLY A 145 6.19 -0.73 -11.70
C GLY A 145 5.26 -0.89 -12.92
N GLY A 146 4.67 -2.08 -13.06
CA GLY A 146 3.85 -2.46 -14.22
C GLY A 146 2.41 -1.94 -14.16
N MET A 147 1.55 -2.48 -15.03
CA MET A 147 0.10 -2.28 -14.89
C MET A 147 -0.45 -3.04 -13.67
N THR A 148 0.13 -4.20 -13.36
CA THR A 148 -0.23 -5.00 -12.18
C THR A 148 -0.14 -4.21 -10.88
N SER A 149 0.96 -3.49 -10.63
CA SER A 149 1.11 -2.69 -9.40
C SER A 149 0.06 -1.58 -9.29
N LYS A 150 -0.28 -0.93 -10.40
CA LYS A 150 -1.35 0.11 -10.48
C LYS A 150 -2.71 -0.47 -10.17
N VAL A 151 -3.04 -1.62 -10.75
CA VAL A 151 -4.31 -2.32 -10.48
C VAL A 151 -4.39 -2.74 -9.02
N THR A 152 -3.31 -3.30 -8.46
CA THR A 152 -3.24 -3.66 -7.04
C THR A 152 -3.44 -2.43 -6.14
N ALA A 153 -2.73 -1.34 -6.41
CA ALA A 153 -2.86 -0.07 -5.70
C ALA A 153 -4.27 0.52 -5.81
N ALA A 154 -4.88 0.49 -6.99
CA ALA A 154 -6.21 0.99 -7.23
C ALA A 154 -7.28 0.17 -6.50
N ARG A 155 -7.17 -1.16 -6.50
CA ARG A 155 -8.06 -2.04 -5.74
C ARG A 155 -7.92 -1.83 -4.23
N LEU A 156 -6.70 -1.62 -3.73
CA LEU A 156 -6.46 -1.31 -2.32
C LEU A 156 -7.19 -0.03 -1.91
N ALA A 157 -7.00 1.06 -2.65
CA ALA A 157 -7.66 2.33 -2.37
C ALA A 157 -9.19 2.23 -2.52
N ALA A 158 -9.69 1.53 -3.55
CA ALA A 158 -11.11 1.28 -3.75
C ALA A 158 -11.75 0.49 -2.60
N ALA A 159 -11.08 -0.57 -2.11
CA ALA A 159 -11.49 -1.33 -0.94
C ALA A 159 -11.50 -0.47 0.34
N ALA A 160 -10.65 0.57 0.39
CA ALA A 160 -10.64 1.58 1.44
C ALA A 160 -11.76 2.63 1.33
N GLY A 161 -12.63 2.52 0.34
CA GLY A 161 -13.69 3.51 0.09
C GLY A 161 -13.21 4.75 -0.67
N ILE A 162 -12.03 4.69 -1.30
CA ILE A 162 -11.46 5.78 -2.08
C ILE A 162 -11.64 5.45 -3.57
N PRO A 163 -12.48 6.19 -4.31
CA PRO A 163 -12.58 5.97 -5.74
C PRO A 163 -11.21 6.21 -6.37
N THR A 164 -10.81 5.34 -7.29
CA THR A 164 -9.49 5.40 -7.92
C THR A 164 -9.58 5.36 -9.43
N VAL A 165 -8.74 6.12 -10.12
CA VAL A 165 -8.68 6.15 -11.58
C VAL A 165 -7.25 5.88 -12.05
N ILE A 166 -7.08 4.94 -12.97
CA ILE A 166 -5.85 4.76 -13.74
C ILE A 166 -6.07 5.41 -15.11
N ALA A 167 -5.28 6.43 -15.45
CA ALA A 167 -5.45 7.16 -16.71
C ALA A 167 -4.12 7.66 -17.28
N SER A 168 -4.09 7.99 -18.57
CA SER A 168 -2.91 8.59 -19.18
C SER A 168 -2.58 9.94 -18.55
N GLY A 169 -1.32 10.14 -18.16
CA GLY A 169 -0.81 11.45 -17.72
C GLY A 169 -0.59 12.44 -18.86
N ARG A 170 -0.83 12.03 -20.11
CA ARG A 170 -0.62 12.86 -21.31
C ARG A 170 -1.92 13.56 -21.71
N GLY A 171 -1.78 14.79 -22.21
CA GLY A 171 -2.88 15.60 -22.71
C GLY A 171 -3.28 16.74 -21.76
N PRO A 172 -3.95 17.78 -22.29
CA PRO A 172 -4.31 18.95 -21.52
C PRO A 172 -5.42 18.63 -20.51
N GLY A 173 -5.26 19.10 -19.28
CA GLY A 173 -6.33 19.12 -18.28
C GLY A 173 -6.77 17.77 -17.71
N VAL A 174 -6.04 16.67 -17.96
CA VAL A 174 -6.41 15.31 -17.52
C VAL A 174 -6.84 15.26 -16.05
N VAL A 175 -6.00 15.75 -15.14
CA VAL A 175 -6.27 15.71 -13.70
C VAL A 175 -7.53 16.49 -13.35
N ARG A 176 -7.76 17.64 -13.99
CA ARG A 176 -8.96 18.46 -13.78
C ARG A 176 -10.22 17.73 -14.25
N SER A 177 -10.18 17.14 -15.45
CA SER A 177 -11.30 16.38 -16.01
C SER A 177 -11.68 15.19 -15.14
N ILE A 178 -10.69 14.40 -14.69
CA ILE A 178 -10.93 13.27 -13.79
C ILE A 178 -11.51 13.76 -12.45
N ALA A 179 -10.96 14.84 -11.88
CA ALA A 179 -11.46 15.42 -10.64
C ALA A 179 -12.90 15.98 -10.76
N ALA A 180 -13.32 16.37 -11.97
CA ALA A 180 -14.69 16.78 -12.28
C ALA A 180 -15.66 15.60 -12.52
N GLY A 181 -15.15 14.36 -12.52
CA GLY A 181 -15.96 13.15 -12.74
C GLY A 181 -16.12 12.76 -14.22
N GLU A 182 -15.34 13.34 -15.14
CA GLU A 182 -15.35 12.88 -16.53
C GLU A 182 -14.79 11.45 -16.63
N ALA A 183 -15.46 10.61 -17.43
CA ALA A 183 -15.01 9.24 -17.67
C ALA A 183 -13.71 9.23 -18.48
N ARG A 184 -12.59 8.90 -17.84
CA ARG A 184 -11.28 8.76 -18.46
C ARG A 184 -10.53 7.57 -17.87
N GLY A 185 -9.91 6.78 -18.73
CA GLY A 185 -9.16 5.59 -18.34
C GLY A 185 -10.03 4.53 -17.68
N THR A 186 -9.49 3.88 -16.65
CA THR A 186 -10.15 2.79 -15.91
C THR A 186 -10.48 3.24 -14.51
N ALA A 187 -11.77 3.21 -14.16
CA ALA A 187 -12.28 3.62 -12.85
C ALA A 187 -12.52 2.43 -11.93
N PHE A 188 -12.04 2.52 -10.69
CA PHE A 188 -12.27 1.58 -9.60
C PHE A 188 -13.22 2.23 -8.61
N ALA A 189 -14.43 1.68 -8.52
CA ALA A 189 -15.47 2.20 -7.64
C ALA A 189 -15.11 1.99 -6.17
N ALA A 190 -15.39 2.99 -5.33
CA ALA A 190 -15.25 2.86 -3.89
C ALA A 190 -16.18 1.76 -3.36
N SER A 191 -15.65 0.85 -2.54
CA SER A 191 -16.46 -0.15 -1.86
C SER A 191 -17.45 0.51 -0.89
N SER A 192 -18.71 0.06 -0.95
CA SER A 192 -19.76 0.50 -0.01
C SER A 192 -19.53 -0.02 1.41
N LYS A 193 -18.74 -1.09 1.57
CA LYS A 193 -18.30 -1.62 2.86
C LYS A 193 -16.91 -1.08 3.16
N GLN A 194 -16.84 0.12 3.75
CA GLN A 194 -15.57 0.71 4.18
C GLN A 194 -14.96 -0.12 5.30
N ALA A 195 -13.87 -0.83 5.01
CA ALA A 195 -13.02 -1.36 6.06
C ALA A 195 -12.43 -0.18 6.86
N SER A 196 -12.34 -0.29 8.18
CA SER A 196 -11.71 0.76 8.98
C SER A 196 -10.26 0.98 8.53
N ALA A 197 -9.77 2.22 8.62
CA ALA A 197 -8.36 2.57 8.30
C ALA A 197 -7.35 1.64 8.99
N PHE A 198 -7.66 1.16 10.19
CA PHE A 198 -6.84 0.17 10.90
C PHE A 198 -6.78 -1.17 10.16
N LYS A 199 -7.93 -1.71 9.72
CA LYS A 199 -7.97 -3.00 9.02
C LYS A 199 -7.28 -2.93 7.66
N LEU A 200 -7.35 -1.80 6.99
CA LEU A 200 -6.64 -1.55 5.73
C LEU A 200 -5.13 -1.45 5.94
N TRP A 201 -4.70 -0.71 6.96
CA TRP A 201 -3.30 -0.66 7.38
C TRP A 201 -2.77 -2.05 7.73
N LEU A 202 -3.52 -2.83 8.52
CA LEU A 202 -3.13 -4.19 8.88
C LEU A 202 -2.99 -5.06 7.63
N ARG A 203 -4.01 -5.08 6.75
CA ARG A 203 -4.03 -5.91 5.55
C ARG A 203 -2.84 -5.59 4.63
N HIS A 204 -2.60 -4.31 4.36
CA HIS A 204 -1.76 -3.89 3.24
C HIS A 204 -0.45 -3.20 3.60
N ALA A 205 -0.37 -2.51 4.73
CA ALA A 205 0.80 -1.71 5.09
C ALA A 205 1.71 -2.43 6.10
N LYS A 206 1.15 -3.16 7.08
CA LYS A 206 1.95 -3.88 8.07
C LYS A 206 2.43 -5.24 7.53
N PRO A 207 3.74 -5.47 7.35
CA PRO A 207 4.28 -6.76 6.96
C PRO A 207 4.00 -7.81 8.03
N ALA A 208 3.75 -9.06 7.63
CA ALA A 208 3.63 -10.16 8.59
C ALA A 208 5.01 -10.66 9.01
N ALA A 209 5.24 -10.79 10.32
CA ALA A 209 6.46 -11.36 10.90
C ALA A 209 6.41 -12.89 11.01
N GLY A 210 5.25 -13.49 10.79
CA GLY A 210 5.06 -14.95 10.82
C GLY A 210 3.64 -15.37 10.46
N ARG A 211 3.32 -16.64 10.69
CA ARG A 211 2.02 -17.24 10.38
C ARG A 211 1.48 -18.04 11.57
N LEU A 212 0.17 -17.97 11.74
CA LEU A 212 -0.60 -18.83 12.64
C LEU A 212 -1.42 -19.79 11.79
N VAL A 213 -1.10 -21.08 11.87
CA VAL A 213 -1.90 -22.14 11.26
C VAL A 213 -3.05 -22.46 12.21
N LEU A 214 -4.27 -22.36 11.72
CA LEU A 214 -5.49 -22.49 12.52
C LEU A 214 -6.08 -23.88 12.38
N ASP A 215 -6.62 -24.41 13.48
CA ASP A 215 -7.50 -25.58 13.40
C ASP A 215 -8.87 -25.22 12.79
N ASP A 216 -9.66 -26.25 12.44
CA ASP A 216 -10.96 -26.05 11.79
C ASP A 216 -11.96 -25.29 12.67
N GLY A 217 -11.89 -25.47 13.99
CA GLY A 217 -12.78 -24.78 14.93
C GLY A 217 -12.47 -23.30 15.02
N ALA A 218 -11.18 -22.95 15.05
CA ALA A 218 -10.68 -21.58 15.03
C ALA A 218 -10.97 -20.90 13.68
N ARG A 219 -10.74 -21.61 12.57
CA ARG A 219 -11.09 -21.16 11.22
C ARG A 219 -12.57 -20.79 11.14
N GLU A 220 -13.46 -21.69 11.56
CA GLU A 220 -14.89 -21.44 11.55
C GLU A 220 -15.26 -20.26 12.46
N ALA A 221 -14.71 -20.21 13.67
CA ALA A 221 -15.00 -19.15 14.64
C ALA A 221 -14.63 -17.74 14.14
N ILE A 222 -13.54 -17.58 13.38
CA ILE A 222 -13.15 -16.29 12.82
C ILE A 222 -13.95 -15.94 11.56
N LEU A 223 -14.27 -16.93 10.71
CA LEU A 223 -14.98 -16.69 9.43
C LEU A 223 -16.46 -16.37 9.64
N THR A 224 -17.15 -17.09 10.52
CA THR A 224 -18.61 -16.94 10.71
C THR A 224 -18.96 -16.17 11.99
N GLY A 225 -18.12 -16.24 13.01
CA GLY A 225 -18.44 -15.71 14.34
C GLY A 225 -17.99 -14.27 14.61
N GLY A 226 -17.07 -13.73 13.81
CA GLY A 226 -16.43 -12.43 14.10
C GLY A 226 -15.77 -12.40 15.48
N ARG A 227 -15.32 -13.57 15.97
CA ARG A 227 -14.73 -13.74 17.31
C ARG A 227 -13.22 -13.57 17.25
N SER A 228 -12.62 -13.32 18.40
CA SER A 228 -11.18 -13.34 18.54
C SER A 228 -10.63 -14.76 18.37
N LEU A 229 -9.39 -14.86 17.90
CA LEU A 229 -8.66 -16.11 17.83
C LEU A 229 -8.02 -16.39 19.20
N LEU A 230 -8.37 -17.52 19.81
CA LEU A 230 -7.76 -17.98 21.05
C LEU A 230 -6.52 -18.84 20.76
N ALA A 231 -5.52 -18.79 21.63
CA ALA A 231 -4.26 -19.54 21.47
C ALA A 231 -4.47 -21.05 21.38
N VAL A 232 -5.52 -21.59 22.00
CA VAL A 232 -5.88 -23.02 21.90
C VAL A 232 -6.23 -23.47 20.48
N GLY A 233 -6.70 -22.54 19.64
CA GLY A 233 -7.07 -22.79 18.24
C GLY A 233 -5.93 -22.61 17.24
N VAL A 234 -4.74 -22.26 17.73
CA VAL A 234 -3.52 -22.14 16.92
C VAL A 234 -2.85 -23.50 16.88
N ALA A 235 -2.95 -24.18 15.74
CA ALA A 235 -2.32 -25.47 15.51
C ALA A 235 -0.79 -25.34 15.40
N GLU A 236 -0.30 -24.33 14.69
CA GLU A 236 1.14 -24.13 14.49
C GLU A 236 1.50 -22.65 14.41
N CYS A 237 2.72 -22.31 14.81
CA CYS A 237 3.29 -20.97 14.70
C CYS A 237 4.55 -21.03 13.84
N GLU A 238 4.49 -20.43 12.66
CA GLU A 238 5.62 -20.29 11.74
C GLU A 238 6.29 -18.91 11.94
N GLY A 239 7.61 -18.89 11.98
CA GLY A 239 8.41 -17.67 12.20
C GLY A 239 8.68 -17.34 13.67
N ALA A 240 9.24 -16.16 13.90
CA ALA A 240 9.56 -15.63 15.21
C ALA A 240 9.01 -14.20 15.30
N PHE A 241 7.87 -14.07 15.98
CA PHE A 241 7.15 -12.81 16.15
C PHE A 241 6.87 -12.58 17.64
N GLU A 242 6.71 -11.32 18.00
CA GLU A 242 6.40 -10.85 19.36
C GLU A 242 4.96 -10.32 19.46
N GLU A 243 4.53 -10.02 20.68
CA GLU A 243 3.26 -9.31 20.88
C GLU A 243 3.28 -7.95 20.13
N GLY A 244 2.22 -7.67 19.39
CA GLY A 244 2.10 -6.43 18.59
C GLY A 244 2.56 -6.56 17.13
N ASP A 245 3.23 -7.66 16.77
CA ASP A 245 3.57 -7.96 15.39
C ASP A 245 2.35 -8.41 14.59
N ALA A 246 2.38 -8.18 13.28
CA ALA A 246 1.37 -8.74 12.41
C ALA A 246 1.71 -10.19 12.05
N VAL A 247 0.69 -11.03 11.99
CA VAL A 247 0.80 -12.45 11.63
C VAL A 247 -0.26 -12.80 10.59
N GLU A 248 0.11 -13.62 9.59
CA GLU A 248 -0.89 -14.19 8.68
C GLU A 248 -1.66 -15.30 9.37
N LEU A 249 -2.95 -15.38 9.07
CA LEU A 249 -3.83 -16.46 9.52
C LEU A 249 -4.02 -17.40 8.34
N VAL A 250 -3.65 -18.66 8.52
CA VAL A 250 -3.74 -19.67 7.46
C VAL A 250 -4.51 -20.89 7.95
N ALA A 251 -5.28 -21.51 7.07
CA ALA A 251 -5.88 -22.81 7.34
C ALA A 251 -4.80 -23.92 7.26
N ALA A 252 -5.13 -25.11 7.77
CA ALA A 252 -4.24 -26.27 7.72
C ALA A 252 -3.86 -26.71 6.29
N ASP A 253 -4.69 -26.38 5.29
CA ASP A 253 -4.40 -26.61 3.86
C ASP A 253 -3.52 -25.52 3.23
N GLY A 254 -3.07 -24.54 4.01
CA GLY A 254 -2.26 -23.40 3.57
C GLY A 254 -3.07 -22.23 3.01
N THR A 255 -4.40 -22.31 2.97
CA THR A 255 -5.25 -21.21 2.49
C THR A 255 -5.11 -20.00 3.39
N GLY A 256 -4.76 -18.84 2.81
CA GLY A 256 -4.72 -17.57 3.52
C GLY A 256 -6.13 -17.11 3.92
N LEU A 257 -6.36 -16.95 5.22
CA LEU A 257 -7.65 -16.54 5.78
C LEU A 257 -7.70 -15.05 6.09
N GLY A 258 -6.56 -14.47 6.50
CA GLY A 258 -6.49 -13.08 6.91
C GLY A 258 -5.16 -12.71 7.54
N LYS A 259 -5.14 -11.56 8.21
CA LYS A 259 -4.01 -11.05 8.97
C LYS A 259 -4.48 -10.49 10.32
N GLY A 260 -3.66 -10.65 11.35
CA GLY A 260 -3.95 -10.25 12.72
C GLY A 260 -2.78 -9.55 13.38
N ILE A 261 -3.01 -8.79 14.46
CA ILE A 261 -1.95 -8.41 15.40
C ILE A 261 -1.86 -9.48 16.49
N ALA A 262 -0.69 -10.07 16.65
CA ALA A 262 -0.41 -11.06 17.67
C ALA A 262 -0.62 -10.46 19.08
N GLY A 263 -1.41 -11.12 19.90
CA GLY A 263 -1.64 -10.80 21.31
C GLY A 263 -0.60 -11.39 22.25
N ALA A 264 0.28 -12.26 21.75
CA ALA A 264 1.39 -12.88 22.48
C ALA A 264 2.49 -13.32 21.49
N SER A 265 3.68 -13.61 22.00
CA SER A 265 4.82 -14.05 21.17
C SER A 265 4.63 -15.46 20.61
N ALA A 266 5.37 -15.78 19.54
CA ALA A 266 5.38 -17.12 18.95
C ALA A 266 5.78 -18.20 19.97
N ALA A 267 6.70 -17.88 20.88
CA ALA A 267 7.14 -18.80 21.92
C ALA A 267 6.00 -19.16 22.90
N GLU A 268 5.19 -18.17 23.28
CA GLU A 268 4.05 -18.38 24.16
C GLU A 268 2.91 -19.12 23.45
N LEU A 269 2.58 -18.71 22.23
CA LEU A 269 1.48 -19.30 21.46
C LEU A 269 1.73 -20.78 21.10
N ARG A 270 2.98 -21.20 20.93
CA ARG A 270 3.34 -22.62 20.76
C ARG A 270 2.90 -23.49 21.93
N GLY A 271 2.84 -22.92 23.14
CA GLY A 271 2.34 -23.62 24.33
C GLY A 271 0.81 -23.78 24.38
N ARG A 272 0.09 -23.15 23.44
CA ARG A 272 -1.38 -23.12 23.34
C ARG A 272 -2.08 -22.84 24.69
N PRO A 273 -1.68 -21.79 25.43
CA PRO A 273 -2.25 -21.51 26.75
C PRO A 273 -3.75 -21.23 26.67
N ARG A 274 -4.51 -21.72 27.68
CA ARG A 274 -5.95 -21.46 27.77
C ARG A 274 -6.20 -20.02 28.20
N GLY A 275 -7.22 -19.40 27.61
CA GLY A 275 -7.66 -18.04 27.97
C GLY A 275 -6.79 -16.92 27.39
N VAL A 276 -5.67 -17.25 26.74
CA VAL A 276 -4.87 -16.27 26.00
C VAL A 276 -5.48 -16.08 24.62
N GLU A 277 -5.63 -14.81 24.26
CA GLU A 277 -6.08 -14.41 22.94
C GLU A 277 -4.88 -14.27 22.03
N ALA A 278 -4.80 -15.10 21.00
CA ALA A 278 -3.73 -15.01 20.00
C ALA A 278 -3.92 -13.80 19.10
N VAL A 279 -5.16 -13.46 18.72
CA VAL A 279 -5.49 -12.25 17.95
C VAL A 279 -6.89 -11.74 18.33
N HIS A 280 -6.99 -10.47 18.73
CA HIS A 280 -8.27 -9.82 19.00
C HIS A 280 -9.08 -9.61 17.72
N ARG A 281 -10.40 -9.81 17.75
CA ARG A 281 -11.30 -9.61 16.59
C ARG A 281 -11.21 -8.23 15.93
N ASP A 282 -10.98 -7.18 16.74
CA ASP A 282 -10.85 -5.81 16.24
C ASP A 282 -9.47 -5.54 15.64
N ARG A 283 -8.50 -6.41 15.97
CA ARG A 283 -7.14 -6.41 15.45
C ARG A 283 -6.93 -7.49 14.38
N LEU A 284 -8.01 -7.90 13.72
CA LEU A 284 -8.03 -8.95 12.70
C LEU A 284 -8.77 -8.45 11.45
N VAL A 285 -8.21 -8.79 10.28
CA VAL A 285 -8.81 -8.55 8.97
C VAL A 285 -8.78 -9.84 8.15
N LEU A 286 -9.94 -10.24 7.63
CA LEU A 286 -10.07 -11.40 6.75
C LEU A 286 -9.86 -10.98 5.29
N TYR A 287 -9.46 -11.94 4.45
CA TYR A 287 -9.25 -11.72 3.03
C TYR A 287 -10.53 -11.64 2.22
#